data_AF-A0A3N5P4K0-F1
#
_entry.id   AF-A0A3N5P4K0-F1
#
_cell.length_a   1.000
_cell.length_b   1.000
_cell.length_c   1.000
_cell.angle_alpha   90.00
_cell.angle_beta   90.00
_cell.angle_gamma   90.00
#
_symmetry.space_group_name_H-M   'P 1'
#
loop_
_entity.id
_entity.type
_entity.pdbx_description
1 polymer ?
#
loop_
_entity_poly.entity_id
_entity_poly.type
_entity_poly.pdbx_seq_one_letter_code
_entity_poly.pdbx_strand_id
1 'polypeptide(L)' 'CQPGSLAGRAVLLVDDVCTTGATLASACQALKEAGASCVLAYTLARARPPGYRQFTLESQS' A
#
# COMPACT_ATOMS: atom_id res chain seq x y z
N CYS A 1 5.79 7.73 -21.09
CA CYS A 1 4.41 7.34 -20.74
C CYS A 1 3.56 8.60 -20.86
N GLN A 2 2.59 8.66 -21.77
CA GLN A 2 1.69 9.82 -21.77
C GLN A 2 0.75 9.68 -20.57
N PRO A 3 0.62 10.71 -19.72
CA PRO A 3 -0.34 10.66 -18.64
C PRO A 3 -1.74 10.65 -19.24
N GLY A 4 -2.39 9.50 -19.23
CA GLY A 4 -3.82 9.40 -19.50
C GLY A 4 -4.59 10.08 -18.37
N SER A 5 -5.70 10.73 -18.70
CA SER A 5 -6.56 11.34 -17.69
C SER A 5 -7.09 10.29 -16.70
N LEU A 6 -6.95 10.57 -15.40
CA LEU A 6 -7.48 9.75 -14.31
C LEU A 6 -8.89 10.18 -13.89
N ALA A 7 -9.45 11.23 -14.49
CA ALA A 7 -10.75 11.78 -14.15
C ALA A 7 -11.85 10.69 -14.16
N GLY A 8 -12.49 10.49 -13.01
CA GLY A 8 -13.58 9.53 -12.83
C GLY A 8 -13.14 8.06 -12.75
N ARG A 9 -11.85 7.75 -12.89
CA ARG A 9 -11.36 6.36 -12.90
C ARG A 9 -11.16 5.82 -11.48
N ALA A 10 -11.48 4.54 -11.28
CA ALA A 10 -11.01 3.78 -10.13
C ALA A 10 -9.59 3.28 -10.40
N VAL A 11 -8.68 3.47 -9.44
CA VAL A 11 -7.26 3.14 -9.57
C VAL A 11 -6.87 2.12 -8.51
N LEU A 12 -6.18 1.05 -8.92
CA LEU A 12 -5.49 0.12 -8.02
C LEU A 12 -4.00 0.42 -8.05
N LEU A 13 -3.47 0.94 -6.95
CA LEU A 13 -2.05 1.10 -6.71
C LEU A 13 -1.48 -0.23 -6.18
N VAL A 14 -0.46 -0.75 -6.84
CA VAL A 14 0.20 -2.02 -6.47
C VAL A 14 1.65 -1.73 -6.11
N ASP A 15 2.08 -2.27 -4.97
CA ASP A 15 3.47 -2.24 -4.53
C ASP A 15 3.84 -3.62 -3.97
N ASP A 16 5.12 -3.96 -3.87
CA ASP A 16 5.52 -5.27 -3.33
C ASP A 16 5.40 -5.30 -1.80
N VAL A 17 5.94 -4.29 -1.11
CA VAL A 17 6.07 -4.24 0.35
C VAL A 17 5.61 -2.89 0.90
N CYS A 18 4.57 -2.90 1.73
CA CYS A 18 4.21 -1.75 2.54
C CYS A 18 5.02 -1.73 3.85
N THR A 19 5.85 -0.72 4.08
CA THR A 19 6.46 -0.50 5.40
C THR A 19 5.51 0.28 6.31
N THR A 20 5.75 1.57 6.54
CA THR A 20 4.86 2.46 7.32
C THR A 20 3.58 2.82 6.56
N GLY A 21 3.57 2.65 5.24
CA GLY A 21 2.47 3.05 4.36
C GLY A 21 2.49 4.53 3.96
N ALA A 22 3.49 5.31 4.39
CA ALA A 22 3.60 6.74 4.05
C ALA A 22 3.66 6.97 2.53
N THR A 23 4.44 6.16 1.80
CA THR A 23 4.56 6.24 0.34
C THR A 23 3.25 5.90 -0.36
N LEU A 24 2.56 4.84 0.06
CA LEU A 24 1.26 4.48 -0.49
C LEU A 24 0.21 5.56 -0.22
N ALA A 25 0.24 6.18 0.97
CA ALA A 25 -0.68 7.26 1.32
C ALA A 25 -0.47 8.50 0.45
N SER A 26 0.78 8.94 0.27
CA SER A 26 1.08 10.09 -0.59
C SER A 26 0.76 9.82 -2.05
N ALA A 27 1.04 8.62 -2.56
CA ALA A 27 0.66 8.22 -3.91
C ALA A 27 -0.87 8.17 -4.10
N CYS A 28 -1.61 7.61 -3.15
CA CYS A 28 -3.07 7.62 -3.17
C CYS A 28 -3.64 9.05 -3.19
N GLN A 29 -3.04 9.96 -2.43
CA GLN A 29 -3.43 11.37 -2.43
C GLN A 29 -3.19 12.01 -3.80
N ALA A 30 -2.00 11.85 -4.37
CA ALA A 30 -1.69 12.39 -5.70
C ALA A 30 -2.64 11.86 -6.79
N LEU A 31 -3.01 10.57 -6.73
CA LEU A 31 -3.97 9.98 -7.67
C LEU A 31 -5.39 10.56 -7.53
N LYS A 32 -5.83 10.83 -6.29
CA LYS A 32 -7.10 11.52 -6.04
C LYS A 32 -7.08 12.97 -6.54
N GLU A 33 -6.00 13.69 -6.28
CA GLU A 33 -5.80 15.07 -6.77
C GLU A 33 -5.78 15.12 -8.31
N ALA A 34 -5.31 14.06 -8.97
CA ALA A 34 -5.38 13.88 -10.41
C ALA A 34 -6.77 13.49 -10.94
N GLY A 35 -7.79 13.38 -10.08
CA GLY A 35 -9.18 13.16 -10.46
C GLY A 35 -9.68 11.72 -10.40
N ALA A 36 -8.90 10.79 -9.82
CA ALA A 36 -9.39 9.43 -9.59
C ALA A 36 -10.63 9.44 -8.68
N SER A 37 -11.68 8.70 -9.05
CA SER A 37 -12.91 8.58 -8.27
C SER A 37 -12.73 7.69 -7.03
N CYS A 38 -11.81 6.73 -7.11
CA CYS A 38 -11.46 5.81 -6.04
C CYS A 38 -10.00 5.37 -6.19
N VAL A 39 -9.30 5.18 -5.08
CA VAL A 39 -7.95 4.61 -5.07
C VAL A 39 -7.87 3.52 -4.01
N LEU A 40 -7.48 2.33 -4.43
CA LEU A 40 -7.18 1.17 -3.58
C LEU A 40 -5.67 0.91 -3.61
N ALA A 41 -5.09 0.52 -2.49
CA ALA A 41 -3.68 0.12 -2.41
C ALA A 41 -3.59 -1.37 -2.03
N TYR A 42 -2.81 -2.12 -2.80
CA TYR A 42 -2.55 -3.54 -2.57
C TYR A 42 -1.05 -3.80 -2.50
N THR A 43 -0.62 -4.56 -1.49
CA THR A 43 0.77 -4.98 -1.34
C THR A 43 0.89 -6.46 -1.01
N LEU A 44 1.95 -7.09 -1.53
CA LEU A 44 2.21 -8.51 -1.26
C LEU A 44 2.66 -8.75 0.18
N ALA A 45 3.39 -7.80 0.77
CA ALA A 45 3.87 -7.90 2.14
C ALA A 45 3.69 -6.59 2.92
N ARG A 46 3.67 -6.70 4.25
CA ARG A 46 3.71 -5.56 5.17
C ARG A 46 4.85 -5.73 6.17
N ALA A 47 5.73 -4.75 6.28
CA ALA A 47 6.77 -4.77 7.29
C ALA A 47 6.15 -4.66 8.68
N ARG A 48 6.63 -5.47 9.60
CA ARG A 48 6.16 -5.44 10.98
C ARG A 48 6.86 -4.31 11.72
N PRO A 49 6.12 -3.47 12.46
CA PRO A 49 6.76 -2.43 13.27
C PRO A 49 7.67 -3.05 14.33
N PRO A 50 8.71 -2.32 14.77
CA PRO A 50 9.58 -2.76 15.86
C PRO A 50 8.75 -3.13 17.10
N GLY A 51 9.07 -4.27 17.72
CA GLY A 51 8.34 -4.76 18.91
C GLY A 51 7.21 -5.75 18.62
N TYR A 52 6.95 -6.08 17.35
CA TYR A 52 6.08 -7.23 17.03
C TYR A 52 6.74 -8.52 17.54
N ARG A 53 6.21 -9.09 18.63
CA ARG A 53 6.66 -10.39 19.14
C ARG A 53 6.06 -11.50 18.30
N GLN A 54 6.93 -12.29 17.69
CA GLN A 54 6.56 -13.57 17.12
C GLN A 54 6.48 -14.57 18.26
N PHE A 55 5.29 -15.12 18.55
CA PHE A 55 5.17 -16.30 19.40
C PHE A 55 5.76 -17.46 18.62
N THR A 56 7.04 -17.75 18.83
CA THR A 56 7.64 -19.00 18.37
C THR A 56 7.15 -20.09 19.32
N LEU A 57 6.32 -21.01 18.81
CA LEU A 57 6.04 -22.27 19.49
C LEU A 57 7.30 -23.12 19.41
N GLU A 58 8.22 -22.95 20.35
CA GLU A 58 9.26 -23.94 20.58
C GLU A 58 8.59 -25.16 21.19
N SER A 59 8.49 -26.23 20.38
CA SER A 59 8.10 -27.56 20.83
C SER A 59 9.13 -28.01 21.87
N GLN A 60 8.76 -27.94 23.16
CA GLN A 60 9.56 -28.55 24.21
C GLN A 60 9.70 -30.05 23.88
N SER A 61 10.94 -30.48 23.65
CA SER A 61 11.35 -31.89 23.59
C SER A 61 12.16 -32.20 24.83
#